data_AF-A0A085NJ51-F1
#
_entry.id   AF-A0A085NJ51-F1
#
_cell.length_a   1.000
_cell.length_b   1.000
_cell.length_c   1.000
_cell.angle_alpha   90.00
_cell.angle_beta   90.00
_cell.angle_gamma   90.00
#
_symmetry.space_group_name_H-M   'P 1'
#
loop_
_entity.id
_entity.type
_entity.pdbx_description
1 polymer ?
#
loop_
_entity_poly.entity_id
_entity_poly.type
_entity_poly.pdbx_seq_one_letter_code
_entity_poly.pdbx_strand_id
1 'polypeptide(L)'
;MTVIDHRAFSLLHSHSRDARSRIRFQQEKVLRRKLDNLYCNQTWDFRRSNRNRVVADQELDKVVVNLSSTTLTSVEKNVFSKGLNFIPTPKVPPFLDIIASTEMSLTKTEPGKAAEIKGIISSSLLQLNRMKRPTSTAWRET
;
A
#
# COMPACT_ATOMS: atom_id res chain seq x y z
N MET A 1 27.12 0.16 49.24
CA MET A 1 25.72 0.14 48.75
C MET A 1 25.35 1.57 48.36
N THR A 2 25.25 1.86 47.07
CA THR A 2 24.87 3.19 46.59
C THR A 2 23.36 3.38 46.77
N VAL A 3 22.96 4.18 47.75
CA VAL A 3 21.57 4.60 47.92
C VAL A 3 21.21 5.44 46.70
N ILE A 4 20.50 4.85 45.74
CA ILE A 4 20.01 5.56 44.56
C ILE A 4 19.02 6.61 45.07
N ASP A 5 19.32 7.89 44.82
CA ASP A 5 18.42 8.98 45.16
C ASP A 5 17.13 8.84 44.34
N HIS A 6 16.11 8.30 45.00
CA HIS A 6 14.79 8.00 44.44
C HIS A 6 14.14 9.27 43.85
N ARG A 7 14.50 10.44 44.39
CA ARG A 7 14.02 11.73 43.89
C ARG A 7 14.67 12.07 42.55
N ALA A 8 15.99 11.93 42.45
CA ALA A 8 16.71 12.14 41.19
C ALA A 8 16.23 11.19 40.09
N PHE A 9 15.97 9.91 40.43
CA PHE A 9 15.45 8.93 39.48
C PHE A 9 14.03 9.27 39.01
N SER A 10 13.16 9.71 39.93
CA SER A 10 11.80 10.13 39.61
C SER A 10 11.76 11.36 38.69
N LEU A 11 12.64 12.34 38.94
CA LEU A 11 12.80 13.53 38.11
C LEU A 11 13.27 13.18 36.70
N LEU A 12 14.26 12.29 36.57
CA LEU A 12 14.74 11.82 35.28
C LEU A 12 13.64 11.09 34.48
N HIS A 13 12.85 10.26 35.16
CA HIS A 13 11.76 9.53 34.52
C HIS A 13 10.65 10.47 34.03
N SER A 14 10.29 11.48 34.84
CA SER A 14 9.33 12.52 34.43
C SER A 14 9.87 13.31 33.23
N HIS A 15 11.11 13.77 33.30
CA HIS A 15 11.73 14.51 32.19
C HIS A 15 11.75 13.66 30.91
N SER A 16 12.15 12.39 30.99
CA SER A 16 12.19 11.47 29.85
C SER A 16 10.82 11.23 29.24
N ARG A 17 9.76 11.19 30.07
CA ARG A 17 8.39 11.09 29.60
C ARG A 17 7.96 12.37 28.88
N ASP A 18 8.26 13.53 29.45
CA ASP A 18 7.87 14.83 28.88
C ASP A 18 8.62 15.12 27.57
N ALA A 19 9.91 14.78 27.50
CA ALA A 19 10.70 14.88 26.28
C ALA A 19 10.11 14.02 25.15
N ARG A 20 9.74 12.77 25.44
CA ARG A 20 9.08 11.88 24.48
C ARG A 20 7.74 12.44 24.01
N SER A 21 6.91 12.96 24.93
CA SER A 21 5.64 13.59 24.59
C SER A 21 5.83 14.81 23.69
N ARG A 22 6.83 15.65 23.95
CA ARG A 22 7.15 16.83 23.13
C ARG A 22 7.62 16.44 21.73
N ILE A 23 8.51 15.45 21.61
CA ILE A 23 8.98 14.95 20.32
C ILE A 23 7.82 14.39 19.51
N ARG A 24 6.99 13.53 20.13
CA ARG A 24 5.79 12.96 19.49
C ARG A 24 4.87 14.07 18.97
N PHE A 25 4.58 15.08 19.79
CA PHE A 25 3.71 16.19 19.40
C PHE A 25 4.26 16.97 18.20
N GLN A 26 5.57 17.25 18.17
CA GLN A 26 6.20 17.94 17.04
C GLN A 26 6.15 17.09 15.76
N GLN A 27 6.43 15.79 15.86
CA GLN A 27 6.32 14.87 14.73
C GLN A 27 4.89 14.80 14.20
N GLU A 28 3.90 14.68 15.09
CA GLU A 28 2.49 14.65 14.72
C GLU A 28 2.07 15.93 13.98
N LYS A 29 2.51 17.11 14.45
CA LYS A 29 2.24 18.38 13.79
C LYS A 29 2.82 18.43 12.38
N VAL A 30 4.04 17.93 12.18
CA VAL A 30 4.67 17.85 10.85
C VAL A 30 3.92 16.86 9.95
N LEU A 31 3.53 15.71 10.47
CA LEU A 31 2.79 14.69 9.72
C LEU A 31 1.40 15.20 9.31
N ARG A 32 0.68 15.87 10.21
CA ARG A 32 -0.60 16.51 9.90
C ARG A 32 -0.44 17.54 8.77
N ARG A 33 0.56 18.42 8.84
CA ARG A 33 0.85 19.37 7.75
C ARG A 33 1.17 18.67 6.43
N LYS A 34 1.94 17.58 6.45
CA LYS A 34 2.23 16.81 5.23
C LYS A 34 0.96 16.16 4.67
N LEU A 35 0.11 15.63 5.53
CA LEU A 35 -1.17 15.03 5.16
C LEU A 35 -2.12 16.08 4.57
N ASP A 36 -2.25 17.24 5.21
CA ASP A 36 -3.05 18.36 4.70
C ASP A 36 -2.51 18.84 3.35
N ASN A 37 -1.19 18.90 3.18
CA ASN A 37 -0.56 19.21 1.88
C ASN A 37 -0.91 18.17 0.81
N LEU A 38 -0.93 16.88 1.16
CA LEU A 38 -1.36 15.81 0.25
C LEU A 38 -2.85 15.95 -0.14
N TYR A 39 -3.74 16.29 0.81
CA TYR A 39 -5.16 16.49 0.52
C TYR A 39 -5.44 17.77 -0.29
N CYS A 40 -4.75 18.87 0.02
CA CYS A 40 -4.90 20.15 -0.67
C CYS A 40 -4.21 20.18 -2.04
N ASN A 41 -3.22 19.31 -2.29
CA ASN A 41 -2.73 19.02 -3.64
C ASN A 41 -3.72 18.09 -4.36
N GLN A 42 -4.93 18.60 -4.61
CA GLN A 42 -6.04 17.93 -5.29
C GLN A 42 -5.72 17.47 -6.73
N THR A 43 -4.50 17.68 -7.18
CA THR A 43 -3.98 17.18 -8.44
C THR A 43 -2.69 16.43 -8.18
N TRP A 44 -2.78 15.09 -8.15
CA TRP A 44 -1.66 14.20 -8.44
C TRP A 44 -1.12 14.39 -9.88
N ASP A 45 -1.64 15.36 -10.62
CA ASP A 45 -1.02 15.91 -11.81
C ASP A 45 0.32 16.51 -11.42
N PHE A 46 1.39 15.77 -11.66
CA PHE A 46 2.71 16.36 -11.84
C PHE A 46 2.55 17.51 -12.84
N ARG A 47 2.45 18.76 -12.36
CA ARG A 47 2.41 19.96 -13.21
C ARG A 47 3.80 20.11 -13.83
N ARG A 48 4.10 19.30 -14.85
CA ARG A 48 5.05 19.70 -15.88
C ARG A 48 4.42 20.91 -16.56
N SER A 49 5.14 22.01 -16.50
CA SER A 49 4.91 23.31 -17.14
C SER A 49 3.66 23.42 -18.03
N ASN A 50 2.77 24.33 -17.63
CA ASN A 50 1.54 24.72 -18.31
C ASN A 50 1.82 25.26 -19.72
N ARG A 51 1.62 24.43 -20.76
CA ARG A 51 1.22 24.89 -22.09
C ARG A 51 0.18 23.91 -22.65
N ASN A 52 -1.06 24.41 -22.79
CA ASN A 52 -2.16 23.85 -23.60
C ASN A 52 -3.03 22.75 -22.95
N ARG A 53 -3.86 23.14 -21.97
CA ARG A 53 -4.87 22.26 -21.32
C ARG A 53 -6.18 22.03 -22.12
N VAL A 54 -6.29 22.50 -23.36
CA VAL A 54 -7.56 22.43 -24.14
C VAL A 54 -7.59 21.28 -25.17
N VAL A 55 -6.47 20.57 -25.39
CA VAL A 55 -6.37 19.54 -26.47
C VAL A 55 -6.42 18.09 -25.93
N ALA A 56 -6.54 17.90 -24.61
CA ALA A 56 -6.13 16.66 -23.95
C ALA A 56 -7.03 15.43 -24.16
N ASP A 57 -8.33 15.57 -24.43
CA ASP A 57 -9.23 14.40 -24.39
C ASP A 57 -9.05 13.46 -25.60
N GLN A 58 -8.67 13.99 -26.77
CA GLN A 58 -8.38 13.19 -27.98
C GLN A 58 -6.97 12.56 -27.99
N GLU A 59 -6.05 13.01 -27.13
CA GLU A 59 -4.70 12.43 -27.04
C GLU A 59 -4.61 11.25 -26.05
N LEU A 60 -5.53 11.14 -25.10
CA LEU A 60 -5.50 10.06 -24.10
C LEU A 60 -5.60 8.67 -24.73
N ASP A 61 -6.40 8.52 -25.78
CA ASP A 61 -6.55 7.24 -26.51
C ASP A 61 -5.31 6.84 -27.30
N LYS A 62 -4.40 7.79 -27.61
CA LYS A 62 -3.11 7.49 -28.25
C LYS A 62 -2.07 7.03 -27.23
N VAL A 63 -2.19 7.46 -25.97
CA VAL A 63 -1.23 7.19 -24.89
C VAL A 63 -1.65 5.98 -24.04
N VAL A 64 -2.95 5.71 -23.92
CA VAL A 64 -3.51 4.62 -23.11
C VAL A 64 -4.15 3.58 -24.01
N VAL A 65 -3.48 2.45 -24.16
CA VAL A 65 -4.02 1.28 -24.86
C VAL A 65 -4.68 0.36 -23.84
N ASN A 66 -6.01 0.31 -23.86
CA ASN A 66 -6.76 -0.59 -23.00
C ASN A 66 -6.80 -2.01 -23.57
N LEU A 67 -6.16 -2.97 -22.89
CA LEU A 67 -6.15 -4.39 -23.27
C LEU A 67 -7.25 -5.20 -22.59
N SER A 68 -8.09 -4.58 -21.76
CA SER A 68 -9.21 -5.23 -21.08
C SER A 68 -10.49 -5.17 -21.90
N SER A 69 -11.46 -6.05 -21.59
CA SER A 69 -12.80 -6.02 -22.17
C SER A 69 -13.70 -4.92 -21.59
N THR A 70 -13.24 -4.20 -20.57
CA THR A 70 -13.99 -3.15 -19.87
C THR A 70 -13.61 -1.77 -20.38
N THR A 71 -14.58 -0.90 -20.64
CA THR A 71 -14.29 0.48 -21.07
C THR A 71 -13.76 1.32 -19.93
N LEU A 72 -12.68 2.07 -20.17
CA LEU A 72 -12.09 2.97 -19.19
C LEU A 72 -12.82 4.31 -19.18
N THR A 73 -13.10 4.82 -17.99
CA THR A 73 -13.59 6.18 -17.76
C THR A 73 -12.51 7.23 -18.09
N SER A 74 -12.92 8.48 -18.33
CA SER A 74 -11.98 9.59 -18.59
C SER A 74 -10.97 9.79 -17.44
N VAL A 75 -11.42 9.58 -16.19
CA VAL A 75 -10.55 9.65 -15.00
C VAL A 75 -9.49 8.55 -15.03
N GLU A 76 -9.88 7.31 -15.32
CA GLU A 76 -8.96 6.18 -15.41
C GLU A 76 -7.96 6.36 -16.55
N LYS A 77 -8.41 6.78 -17.73
CA LYS A 77 -7.53 7.11 -18.87
C LYS A 77 -6.51 8.20 -18.50
N ASN A 78 -6.95 9.25 -17.80
CA ASN A 78 -6.05 10.32 -17.34
C ASN A 78 -5.00 9.80 -16.34
N VAL A 79 -5.38 8.92 -15.40
CA VAL A 79 -4.44 8.28 -14.45
C VAL A 79 -3.42 7.42 -15.20
N PHE A 80 -3.87 6.56 -16.11
CA PHE A 80 -3.02 5.67 -16.89
C PHE A 80 -2.05 6.41 -17.83
N SER A 81 -2.49 7.52 -18.42
CA SER A 81 -1.67 8.35 -19.31
C SER A 81 -0.42 8.94 -18.64
N LYS A 82 -0.38 9.00 -17.31
CA LYS A 82 0.73 9.54 -16.52
C LYS A 82 1.84 8.52 -16.24
N GLY A 83 1.85 7.38 -16.92
CA GLY A 83 2.85 6.32 -16.73
C GLY A 83 2.50 5.32 -15.63
N LEU A 84 1.27 5.37 -15.09
CA LEU A 84 0.72 4.33 -14.22
C LEU A 84 0.22 3.11 -15.02
N ASN A 85 0.54 3.05 -16.31
CA ASN A 85 0.18 1.98 -17.25
C ASN A 85 0.98 0.68 -17.09
N PHE A 86 1.93 0.60 -16.14
CA PHE A 86 2.88 -0.51 -16.12
C PHE A 86 3.15 -1.05 -14.72
N ILE A 87 2.10 -1.55 -14.08
CA ILE A 87 2.29 -2.83 -13.42
C ILE A 87 1.35 -3.78 -14.14
N PRO A 88 1.88 -4.70 -14.97
CA PRO A 88 1.15 -5.91 -15.29
C PRO A 88 0.82 -6.52 -13.94
N THR A 89 -0.40 -6.29 -13.45
CA THR A 89 -0.88 -6.98 -12.26
C THR A 89 -0.71 -8.45 -12.60
N PRO A 90 0.21 -9.16 -11.92
CA PRO A 90 0.57 -10.50 -12.33
C PRO A 90 -0.71 -11.32 -12.49
N LYS A 91 -0.86 -12.00 -13.64
CA LYS A 91 -2.05 -12.84 -13.91
C LYS A 91 -2.27 -13.86 -12.78
N VAL A 92 -1.24 -14.15 -11.99
CA VAL A 92 -1.25 -14.96 -10.79
C VAL A 92 -0.66 -14.11 -9.66
N PRO A 93 -1.35 -13.94 -8.50
CA PRO A 93 -0.75 -13.33 -7.31
C PRO A 93 0.63 -13.94 -7.05
N PRO A 94 1.60 -13.15 -6.57
CA PRO A 94 2.94 -13.64 -6.27
C PRO A 94 2.90 -14.46 -4.97
N PHE A 95 2.25 -15.63 -5.02
CA PHE A 95 1.99 -16.48 -3.85
C PHE A 95 3.28 -16.84 -3.12
N LEU A 96 4.36 -17.12 -3.86
CA LEU A 96 5.67 -17.45 -3.30
C LEU A 96 6.26 -16.27 -2.52
N ASP A 97 6.18 -15.06 -3.06
CA ASP A 97 6.70 -13.86 -2.38
C ASP A 97 5.88 -13.54 -1.13
N ILE A 98 4.55 -13.70 -1.20
CA ILE A 98 3.67 -13.52 -0.05
C ILE A 98 4.02 -14.53 1.06
N ILE A 99 4.21 -15.81 0.70
CA ILE A 99 4.58 -16.86 1.66
C ILE A 99 5.96 -16.56 2.25
N ALA A 100 6.98 -16.34 1.41
CA ALA A 100 8.35 -16.08 1.86
C ALA A 100 8.42 -14.84 2.78
N SER A 101 7.75 -13.75 2.41
CA SER A 101 7.66 -12.54 3.23
C SER A 101 6.97 -12.80 4.57
N THR A 102 5.89 -13.58 4.55
CA THR A 102 5.15 -13.95 5.76
C THR A 102 6.01 -14.80 6.69
N GLU A 103 6.67 -15.82 6.17
CA GLU A 103 7.54 -16.71 6.95
C GLU A 103 8.71 -15.95 7.56
N MET A 104 9.38 -15.12 6.75
CA MET A 104 10.47 -14.26 7.21
C MET A 104 10.00 -13.35 8.35
N SER A 105 8.86 -12.68 8.18
CA SER A 105 8.31 -11.74 9.15
C SER A 105 7.90 -12.41 10.47
N LEU A 106 7.55 -13.70 10.44
CA LEU A 106 7.12 -14.47 11.61
C LEU A 106 8.26 -15.20 12.33
N THR A 107 9.51 -15.07 11.86
CA THR A 107 10.66 -15.80 12.41
C THR A 107 10.92 -15.51 13.90
N LYS A 108 10.54 -14.32 14.38
CA LYS A 108 10.68 -13.90 15.79
C LYS A 108 9.36 -13.91 16.57
N THR A 109 8.29 -14.42 15.98
CA THR A 109 6.96 -14.49 16.59
C THR A 109 6.79 -15.77 17.38
N GLU A 110 5.98 -15.73 18.45
CA GLU A 110 5.64 -16.91 19.25
C GLU A 110 5.05 -18.03 18.33
N PRO A 111 5.47 -19.29 18.47
CA PRO A 111 5.14 -20.36 17.52
C PRO A 111 3.64 -20.58 17.29
N GLY A 112 2.82 -20.52 18.34
CA GLY A 112 1.37 -20.67 18.26
C GLY A 112 0.72 -19.57 17.42
N LYS A 113 1.03 -18.31 17.73
CA LYS A 113 0.57 -17.15 16.94
C LYS A 113 1.10 -17.18 15.51
N ALA A 114 2.35 -17.60 15.30
CA ALA A 114 2.92 -17.73 13.97
C ALA A 114 2.17 -18.80 13.15
N ALA A 115 1.83 -19.94 13.75
CA ALA A 115 1.07 -21.00 13.10
C ALA A 115 -0.35 -20.55 12.74
N GLU A 116 -1.03 -19.81 13.63
CA GLU A 116 -2.35 -19.24 13.38
C GLU A 116 -2.33 -18.28 12.17
N ILE A 117 -1.39 -17.33 12.16
CA ILE A 117 -1.25 -16.36 11.06
C ILE A 117 -0.92 -17.08 9.73
N LYS A 118 -0.01 -18.06 9.75
CA LYS A 118 0.30 -18.88 8.57
C LYS A 118 -0.94 -19.64 8.07
N GLY A 119 -1.77 -20.16 8.96
CA GLY A 119 -3.02 -20.85 8.62
C GLY A 119 -4.03 -19.93 7.94
N ILE A 120 -4.27 -18.74 8.51
CA ILE A 120 -5.18 -17.73 7.93
C ILE A 120 -4.72 -17.32 6.54
N ILE A 121 -3.43 -17.00 6.38
CA ILE A 121 -2.87 -16.59 5.08
C ILE A 121 -2.98 -17.73 4.06
N SER A 122 -2.61 -18.96 4.43
CA SER A 122 -2.72 -20.13 3.55
C SER A 122 -4.16 -20.37 3.09
N SER A 123 -5.13 -20.30 4.02
CA SER A 123 -6.55 -20.47 3.67
C SER A 123 -7.06 -19.40 2.70
N SER A 124 -6.63 -18.16 2.89
CA SER A 124 -6.97 -17.02 2.02
C SER A 124 -6.38 -17.18 0.62
N LEU A 125 -5.10 -17.59 0.53
CA LEU A 125 -4.43 -17.83 -0.74
C LEU A 125 -5.07 -19.01 -1.51
N LEU A 126 -5.50 -20.06 -0.80
CA LEU A 126 -6.22 -21.20 -1.40
C LEU A 126 -7.57 -20.79 -1.99
N GLN A 127 -8.32 -19.92 -1.31
CA GLN A 127 -9.58 -19.37 -1.83
C GLN A 127 -9.36 -18.57 -3.12
N LEU A 128 -8.34 -17.70 -3.15
CA LEU A 128 -7.97 -16.93 -4.33
C LEU A 128 -7.53 -17.80 -5.51
N ASN A 129 -6.88 -18.95 -5.25
CA ASN A 129 -6.51 -19.91 -6.28
C ASN A 129 -7.73 -20.65 -6.86
N ARG A 130 -8.69 -21.04 -6.01
CA ARG A 130 -9.92 -21.74 -6.44
C ARG A 130 -10.77 -20.89 -7.38
N MET A 131 -10.84 -19.58 -7.15
CA MET A 131 -11.56 -18.63 -8.02
C MET A 131 -10.92 -18.49 -9.42
N LYS A 132 -9.71 -19.01 -9.65
CA LYS A 132 -9.00 -18.95 -10.94
C LYS A 132 -9.12 -20.20 -11.81
N ARG A 133 -9.70 -21.30 -11.32
CA ARG A 133 -10.05 -22.41 -12.22
C ARG A 133 -11.33 -22.00 -12.95
N PRO A 134 -11.30 -21.75 -14.27
CA PRO A 134 -12.55 -21.69 -15.01
C PRO A 134 -13.19 -23.08 -14.92
N THR A 135 -14.49 -23.12 -14.69
CA THR A 135 -15.31 -24.26 -15.11
C THR A 135 -15.08 -24.48 -16.60
N SER A 136 -14.13 -25.35 -16.93
CA SER A 136 -13.92 -25.87 -18.28
C SER A 136 -15.03 -26.86 -18.58
N THR A 137 -16.20 -26.35 -18.96
CA THR A 137 -17.23 -27.12 -19.66
C THR A 137 -17.79 -26.27 -20.79
N ALA A 138 -16.98 -26.02 -21.81
CA ALA A 138 -17.45 -25.45 -23.08
C ALA A 138 -16.45 -25.71 -24.21
N TRP A 139 -16.02 -26.96 -24.41
CA TRP A 139 -15.50 -27.43 -25.69
C TRP A 139 -15.94 -28.89 -25.86
N ARG A 140 -17.13 -29.07 -26.43
CA ARG A 140 -17.51 -30.31 -27.11
C ARG A 140 -17.90 -29.90 -28.53
N GLU A 141 -17.31 -30.61 -29.47
CA GLU A 141 -17.17 -30.29 -30.88
C GLU A 141 -18.51 -30.19 -31.63
N THR A 142 -18.54 -29.31 -32.63
CA THR A 142 -19.31 -29.47 -33.86
C THR A 142 -18.38 -29.14 -35.02
#